data_AF-A0A061R9E3-F1
#
_entry.id   AF-A0A061R9E3-F1
#
_cell.length_a   1.000
_cell.length_b   1.000
_cell.length_c   1.000
_cell.angle_alpha   90.00
_cell.angle_beta   90.00
_cell.angle_gamma   90.00
#
_symmetry.space_group_name_H-M   'P 1'
#
loop_
_entity.id
_entity.type
_entity.pdbx_description
1 polymer ?
#
loop_
_entity_poly.entity_id
_entity_poly.type
_entity_poly.pdbx_seq_one_letter_code
_entity_poly.pdbx_strand_id
1 'polypeptide(L)'
;MDLHHRLRRDPNWHPSACNICGQLGHQASTCPNGTVNWTEKYGKGAFMLRINHDPKEYRDPTDGEWDAMMKDLDKKSTDYMELRKQVLESIDYEEMSQKVAEMLKEAESQMGMGSATQTNVQAPQPEPAKEDPLPPGWAAAKDPQGRTYYWFKKTQKVQWERPTPESDTGE
;
A
#
# COMPACT_ATOMS: atom_id res chain seq x y z
N MET A 1 10.87 12.09 11.24
CA MET A 1 9.96 12.85 10.34
C MET A 1 8.81 13.53 11.09
N ASP A 2 8.63 13.32 12.41
CA ASP A 2 7.49 13.86 13.19
C ASP A 2 7.54 15.35 13.58
N LEU A 3 8.66 16.05 13.35
CA LEU A 3 8.78 17.46 13.74
C LEU A 3 8.32 18.44 12.66
N HIS A 4 8.29 18.04 11.38
CA HIS A 4 7.75 18.85 10.28
C HIS A 4 6.25 19.14 10.44
N HIS A 5 5.50 18.19 11.00
CA HIS A 5 4.05 18.31 11.23
C HIS A 5 3.72 19.18 12.46
N ARG A 6 4.73 19.53 13.28
CA ARG A 6 4.56 20.37 14.49
C ARG A 6 4.66 21.86 14.22
N LEU A 7 4.98 22.27 13.00
CA LEU A 7 4.68 23.63 12.56
C LEU A 7 3.18 23.68 12.32
N ARG A 8 2.46 24.04 13.39
CA ARG A 8 1.04 24.37 13.31
C ARG A 8 0.84 25.35 12.16
N ARG A 9 0.04 24.94 11.16
CA ARG A 9 -0.65 25.90 10.30
C ARG A 9 -1.26 26.97 11.18
N ASP A 10 -1.13 28.22 10.77
CA ASP A 10 -1.96 29.26 11.36
C ASP A 10 -3.44 28.85 11.15
N PRO A 11 -4.28 28.83 12.19
CA PRO A 11 -5.70 28.50 12.07
C PRO A 11 -6.45 29.37 11.06
N ASN A 12 -5.94 30.57 10.76
CA ASN A 12 -6.55 31.49 9.82
C ASN A 12 -6.14 31.25 8.35
N TRP A 13 -5.24 30.30 8.07
CA TRP A 13 -4.85 30.00 6.69
C TRP A 13 -5.80 29.01 6.04
N HIS A 14 -6.12 29.23 4.77
CA HIS A 14 -7.00 28.36 4.01
C HIS A 14 -6.49 26.90 4.03
N PRO A 15 -7.35 25.87 4.16
CA PRO A 15 -6.92 24.47 4.26
C PRO A 15 -6.03 24.00 3.10
N SER A 16 -6.20 24.58 1.91
CA SER A 16 -5.40 24.27 0.72
C SER A 16 -4.18 25.17 0.52
N ALA A 17 -3.94 26.13 1.41
CA ALA A 17 -2.77 27.01 1.36
C ALA A 17 -1.48 26.25 1.68
N CYS A 18 -0.31 26.76 1.34
CA CYS A 18 0.97 26.18 1.71
C CYS A 18 1.16 26.16 3.25
N ASN A 19 1.61 25.02 3.81
CA ASN A 19 1.87 24.89 5.25
C ASN A 19 3.00 25.80 5.77
N ILE A 20 3.84 26.36 4.88
CA ILE A 20 5.00 27.17 5.26
C ILE A 20 4.71 28.67 5.16
N CYS A 21 3.99 29.13 4.13
CA CYS A 21 3.77 30.56 3.87
C CYS A 21 2.30 30.99 3.78
N GLY A 22 1.34 30.07 3.87
CA GLY A 22 -0.09 30.39 3.82
C GLY A 22 -0.62 30.85 2.45
N GLN A 23 0.17 30.80 1.39
CA GLN A 23 -0.27 31.15 0.02
C GLN A 23 -0.89 29.95 -0.71
N LEU A 24 -1.90 30.21 -1.54
CA LEU A 24 -2.56 29.19 -2.36
C LEU A 24 -1.77 28.90 -3.64
N GLY A 25 -1.92 27.69 -4.17
CA GLY A 25 -1.40 27.32 -5.50
C GLY A 25 -0.07 26.58 -5.52
N HIS A 26 0.51 26.23 -4.37
CA HIS A 26 1.71 25.39 -4.31
C HIS A 26 1.77 24.53 -3.03
N GLN A 27 2.45 23.38 -3.15
CA GLN A 27 2.74 22.52 -2.01
C GLN A 27 3.90 23.10 -1.18
N ALA A 28 3.98 22.73 0.11
CA ALA A 28 5.05 23.17 1.01
C ALA A 28 6.46 22.84 0.49
N SER A 29 6.61 21.74 -0.24
CA SER A 29 7.83 21.32 -0.92
C SER A 29 8.27 22.26 -2.05
N THR A 30 7.33 22.97 -2.67
CA THR A 30 7.55 23.85 -3.83
C THR A 30 7.33 25.32 -3.47
N CYS A 31 7.36 25.64 -2.18
CA CYS A 31 7.13 26.99 -1.69
C CYS A 31 8.27 27.94 -2.12
N PRO A 32 7.99 29.00 -2.91
CA PRO A 32 9.01 29.96 -3.33
C PRO A 32 9.51 30.82 -2.17
N ASN A 33 8.72 30.94 -1.10
CA ASN A 33 9.11 31.52 0.19
C ASN A 33 9.73 30.49 1.16
N GLY A 34 9.86 29.23 0.73
CA GLY A 34 10.15 28.06 1.57
C GLY A 34 11.61 27.80 1.87
N THR A 35 12.46 28.83 1.88
CA THR A 35 13.88 28.72 2.24
C THR A 35 14.09 28.71 3.76
N VAL A 36 13.25 28.02 4.51
CA VAL A 36 13.54 27.79 5.93
C VAL A 36 14.63 26.73 6.00
N ASN A 37 15.86 27.16 6.31
CA ASN A 37 16.99 26.26 6.54
C ASN A 37 16.74 25.46 7.84
N TRP A 38 16.01 24.36 7.72
CA TRP A 38 15.64 23.52 8.85
C TRP A 38 16.87 22.92 9.55
N THR A 39 17.95 22.70 8.80
CA THR A 39 19.24 22.21 9.31
C THR A 39 19.91 23.24 10.21
N GLU A 40 19.81 24.53 9.90
CA GLU A 40 20.30 25.61 10.75
C GLU A 40 19.39 25.85 11.96
N LYS A 41 18.07 25.74 11.77
CA LYS A 41 17.08 25.98 12.83
C LYS A 41 17.05 24.90 13.92
N TYR A 42 17.23 23.63 13.55
CA TYR A 42 17.09 22.50 14.47
C TYR A 42 18.37 21.63 14.57
N GLY A 43 19.41 21.94 13.81
CA GLY A 43 20.64 21.15 13.74
C GLY A 43 20.46 19.83 12.95
N LYS A 44 21.57 19.28 12.46
CA LYS A 44 21.59 17.99 11.72
C LYS A 44 21.01 16.83 12.54
N GLY A 45 21.06 16.92 13.87
CA GLY A 45 20.55 15.91 14.80
C GLY A 45 19.02 15.74 14.79
N ALA A 46 18.25 16.73 14.32
CA ALA A 46 16.79 16.63 14.22
C ALA A 46 16.30 15.70 13.09
N PHE A 47 17.19 15.34 12.17
CA PHE A 47 16.90 14.48 11.02
C PHE A 47 17.47 13.07 11.17
N MET A 48 18.31 12.84 12.18
CA MET A 48 18.74 11.48 12.52
C MET A 48 17.60 10.78 13.25
N LEU A 49 17.18 9.63 12.73
CA LEU A 49 16.30 8.72 13.44
C LEU A 49 17.04 8.22 14.69
N ARG A 50 16.84 8.91 15.80
CA ARG A 50 17.27 8.39 17.09
C ARG A 50 16.30 7.28 17.44
N ILE A 51 16.77 6.04 17.37
CA ILE A 51 16.16 4.95 18.11
C ILE A 51 16.04 5.46 19.54
N ASN A 52 14.85 5.37 20.14
CA ASN A 52 14.58 5.78 21.52
C ASN A 52 15.38 4.89 22.48
N HIS A 53 16.69 5.08 22.53
CA HIS A 53 17.52 4.61 23.61
C HIS A 53 17.69 5.79 24.56
N ASP A 54 17.39 5.56 25.84
CA ASP A 54 17.84 6.47 26.89
C ASP A 54 19.36 6.64 26.70
N PRO A 55 19.86 7.88 26.50
CA PRO A 55 21.29 8.10 26.28
C PRO A 55 22.18 7.58 27.42
N LYS A 56 21.62 7.33 28.61
CA LYS A 56 22.34 6.72 29.74
C LYS A 56 22.42 5.19 29.68
N GLU A 57 21.57 4.55 28.88
CA GLU A 57 21.50 3.08 28.76
C GLU A 57 22.20 2.55 27.50
N TYR A 58 22.37 3.38 26.47
CA TYR A 58 23.06 2.98 25.25
C TYR A 58 24.57 2.86 25.49
N ARG A 59 25.06 1.61 25.54
CA ARG A 59 26.47 1.26 25.48
C ARG A 59 26.73 0.54 24.16
N ASP A 60 27.79 0.93 23.47
CA ASP A 60 28.26 0.20 22.29
C ASP A 60 28.78 -1.19 22.74
N PRO A 61 28.30 -2.30 22.17
CA PRO A 61 28.83 -3.61 22.48
C PRO A 61 30.31 -3.69 22.10
N THR A 62 31.09 -4.42 22.89
CA THR A 62 32.49 -4.71 22.58
C THR A 62 32.59 -5.70 21.42
N ASP A 63 33.74 -5.77 20.74
CA ASP A 63 33.95 -6.69 19.62
C ASP A 63 33.63 -8.16 19.99
N GLY A 64 34.01 -8.59 21.20
CA GLY A 64 33.69 -9.94 21.69
C GLY A 64 32.20 -10.19 21.96
N GLU A 65 31.46 -9.14 22.33
CA GLU A 65 30.00 -9.21 22.51
C GLU A 65 29.30 -9.24 21.15
N TRP A 66 29.77 -8.48 20.17
CA TRP A 66 29.32 -8.57 18.79
C TRP A 66 29.53 -9.97 18.21
N ASP A 67 30.72 -10.54 18.40
CA ASP A 67 31.01 -11.92 17.96
C ASP A 67 30.08 -12.94 18.62
N ALA A 68 29.80 -12.78 19.91
CA ALA A 68 28.88 -13.66 20.62
C ALA A 68 27.44 -13.53 20.11
N MET A 69 26.97 -12.30 19.87
CA MET A 69 25.65 -12.03 19.31
C MET A 69 25.49 -12.57 17.90
N MET A 70 26.52 -12.42 17.05
CA MET A 70 26.48 -12.93 15.69
C MET A 70 26.48 -14.46 15.66
N LYS A 71 27.26 -15.12 16.52
CA LYS A 71 27.22 -16.59 16.69
C LYS A 71 25.86 -17.09 17.18
N ASP A 72 25.24 -16.39 18.12
CA ASP A 72 23.89 -16.70 18.60
C ASP A 72 22.85 -16.52 17.48
N LEU A 73 22.98 -15.46 16.68
CA LEU A 73 22.10 -15.20 15.55
C LEU A 73 22.25 -16.26 14.44
N ASP A 74 23.48 -16.64 14.10
CA ASP A 74 23.77 -17.71 13.15
C ASP A 74 23.16 -19.04 13.63
N LYS A 75 23.29 -19.36 14.92
CA LYS A 75 22.67 -20.55 15.51
C LYS A 75 21.15 -20.49 15.42
N LYS A 76 20.51 -19.38 15.78
CA LYS A 76 19.05 -19.21 15.65
C LYS A 76 18.60 -19.35 14.19
N SER A 77 19.39 -18.86 13.26
CA SER A 77 19.15 -19.00 11.83
C SER A 77 19.19 -20.47 11.40
N THR A 78 20.22 -21.23 11.82
CA THR A 78 20.32 -22.66 11.51
C THR A 78 19.19 -23.46 12.12
N ASP A 79 18.86 -23.20 13.39
CA ASP A 79 17.78 -23.88 14.12
C ASP A 79 16.43 -23.62 13.44
N TYR A 80 16.19 -22.37 12.99
CA TYR A 80 14.98 -22.01 12.24
C TYR A 80 14.91 -22.70 10.87
N MET A 81 16.04 -22.82 10.16
CA MET A 81 16.09 -23.51 8.87
C MET A 81 15.82 -25.01 9.01
N GLU A 82 16.33 -25.64 10.07
CA GLU A 82 16.07 -27.05 10.37
C GLU A 82 14.62 -27.27 10.77
N LEU A 83 14.07 -26.45 11.66
CA LEU A 83 12.66 -26.50 12.03
C LEU A 83 11.76 -26.32 10.81
N ARG A 84 12.06 -25.34 9.96
CA ARG A 84 11.30 -25.08 8.73
C ARG A 84 11.36 -26.28 7.79
N LYS A 85 12.52 -26.93 7.65
CA LYS A 85 12.68 -28.15 6.86
C LYS A 85 11.84 -29.29 7.44
N GLN A 86 11.91 -29.51 8.75
CA GLN A 86 11.13 -30.54 9.44
C GLN A 86 9.62 -30.31 9.28
N VAL A 87 9.15 -29.07 9.45
CA VAL A 87 7.75 -28.71 9.22
C VAL A 87 7.37 -29.00 7.77
N LEU A 88 8.20 -28.63 6.81
CA LEU A 88 7.92 -28.87 5.39
C LEU A 88 7.91 -30.36 5.03
N GLU A 89 8.79 -31.16 5.62
CA GLU A 89 8.83 -32.62 5.46
C GLU A 89 7.67 -33.33 6.17
N SER A 90 7.16 -32.74 7.27
CA SER A 90 5.98 -33.25 7.97
C SER A 90 4.66 -32.96 7.26
N ILE A 91 4.67 -32.04 6.29
CA ILE A 91 3.50 -31.74 5.47
C ILE A 91 3.38 -32.79 4.37
N ASP A 92 2.51 -33.78 4.59
CA ASP A 92 2.00 -34.62 3.53
C ASP A 92 0.93 -33.85 2.74
N TYR A 93 1.31 -33.35 1.57
CA TYR A 93 0.43 -32.57 0.68
C TYR A 93 -0.76 -33.39 0.17
N GLU A 94 -0.62 -34.70 0.01
CA GLU A 94 -1.68 -35.57 -0.50
C GLU A 94 -2.75 -35.77 0.59
N GLU A 95 -2.32 -36.11 1.81
CA GLU A 95 -3.22 -36.24 2.97
C GLU A 95 -3.92 -34.90 3.29
N MET A 96 -3.17 -33.79 3.22
CA MET A 96 -3.72 -32.44 3.45
C MET A 96 -4.74 -32.06 2.37
N SER A 97 -4.51 -32.42 1.10
CA SER A 97 -5.45 -32.15 0.02
C SER A 97 -6.76 -32.95 0.16
N GLN A 98 -6.66 -34.20 0.59
CA GLN A 98 -7.82 -35.07 0.82
C GLN A 98 -8.66 -34.56 2.00
N LYS A 99 -8.02 -34.14 3.09
CA LYS A 99 -8.71 -33.49 4.23
C LYS A 99 -9.39 -32.19 3.83
N VAL A 100 -8.74 -31.35 3.02
CA VAL A 100 -9.35 -30.12 2.50
C VAL A 100 -10.55 -30.43 1.58
N ALA A 101 -10.43 -31.45 0.72
CA ALA A 101 -11.52 -31.88 -0.14
C ALA A 101 -12.70 -32.47 0.65
N GLU A 102 -12.43 -33.22 1.72
CA GLU A 102 -13.46 -33.74 2.63
C GLU A 102 -14.13 -32.61 3.41
N MET A 103 -13.37 -31.67 3.97
CA MET A 103 -13.91 -30.46 4.60
C MET A 103 -14.79 -29.64 3.64
N LEU A 104 -14.43 -29.54 2.37
CA LEU A 104 -15.25 -28.86 1.36
C LEU A 104 -16.57 -29.61 1.11
N LYS A 105 -16.54 -30.94 0.98
CA LYS A 105 -17.75 -31.77 0.85
C LYS A 105 -18.65 -31.71 2.08
N GLU A 106 -18.06 -31.70 3.27
CA GLU A 106 -18.79 -31.53 4.53
C GLU A 106 -19.41 -30.13 4.61
N ALA A 107 -18.69 -29.08 4.22
CA ALA A 107 -19.22 -27.73 4.17
C ALA A 107 -20.37 -27.60 3.16
N GLU A 108 -20.26 -28.23 1.99
CA GLU A 108 -21.34 -28.33 0.99
C GLU A 108 -22.57 -29.05 1.55
N SER A 109 -22.35 -30.15 2.29
CA SER A 109 -23.40 -30.93 2.95
C SER A 109 -24.09 -30.16 4.08
N GLN A 110 -23.31 -29.45 4.92
CA GLN A 110 -23.82 -28.61 6.01
C GLN A 110 -24.54 -27.37 5.48
N MET A 111 -24.16 -26.85 4.31
CA MET A 111 -24.82 -25.69 3.69
C MET A 111 -26.09 -26.02 2.90
N GLY A 112 -26.52 -27.29 2.80
CA GLY A 112 -27.89 -27.65 2.40
C GLY A 112 -28.43 -26.99 1.13
N MET A 113 -27.58 -26.70 0.13
CA MET A 113 -28.02 -26.09 -1.13
C MET A 113 -28.34 -27.17 -2.19
N GLY A 114 -29.53 -27.75 -2.05
CA GLY A 114 -30.19 -28.43 -3.16
C GLY A 114 -30.71 -27.41 -4.18
N SER A 115 -30.03 -27.32 -5.32
CA SER A 115 -30.46 -26.79 -6.63
C SER A 115 -31.05 -25.36 -6.72
N ALA A 116 -30.33 -24.55 -7.50
CA ALA A 116 -30.85 -23.46 -8.31
C ALA A 116 -31.56 -22.30 -7.59
N THR A 117 -30.75 -21.33 -7.18
CA THR A 117 -30.84 -20.04 -7.88
C THR A 117 -29.43 -19.67 -8.34
N GLN A 118 -29.20 -19.74 -9.65
CA GLN A 118 -28.54 -18.60 -10.29
C GLN A 118 -29.37 -17.40 -9.87
N THR A 119 -28.97 -16.73 -8.79
CA THR A 119 -29.27 -15.32 -8.65
C THR A 119 -28.41 -14.66 -9.72
N ASN A 120 -28.95 -14.70 -10.93
CA ASN A 120 -28.81 -13.63 -11.87
C ASN A 120 -29.29 -12.37 -11.14
N VAL A 121 -28.40 -11.79 -10.34
CA VAL A 121 -28.48 -10.37 -10.03
C VAL A 121 -28.10 -9.69 -11.32
N GLN A 122 -29.05 -9.71 -12.25
CA GLN A 122 -29.18 -8.68 -13.26
C GLN A 122 -29.49 -7.42 -12.43
N ALA A 123 -28.44 -6.79 -11.90
CA ALA A 123 -28.46 -5.35 -11.71
C ALA A 123 -29.02 -4.79 -13.01
N PRO A 124 -29.96 -3.83 -12.96
CA PRO A 124 -30.58 -3.30 -14.17
C PRO A 124 -29.44 -2.95 -15.10
N GLN A 125 -29.31 -3.73 -16.17
CA GLN A 125 -28.44 -3.36 -17.27
C GLN A 125 -29.07 -2.07 -17.76
N PRO A 126 -28.43 -0.90 -17.61
CA PRO A 126 -28.69 0.11 -18.61
C PRO A 126 -28.29 -0.58 -19.91
N GLU A 127 -29.20 -0.54 -20.87
CA GLU A 127 -29.08 -1.00 -22.23
C GLU A 127 -27.64 -0.87 -22.77
N PRO A 128 -27.22 -1.65 -23.78
CA PRO A 128 -26.02 -1.33 -24.54
C PRO A 128 -26.27 -0.01 -25.30
N ALA A 129 -26.23 1.10 -24.55
CA ALA A 129 -26.01 2.42 -25.07
C ALA A 129 -24.68 2.29 -25.81
N LYS A 130 -24.81 2.35 -27.12
CA LYS A 130 -23.75 2.51 -28.11
C LYS A 130 -22.63 3.38 -27.53
N GLU A 131 -21.62 2.75 -26.94
CA GLU A 131 -20.44 3.46 -26.48
C GLU A 131 -19.38 3.24 -27.55
N ASP A 132 -19.15 4.29 -28.35
CA ASP A 132 -18.06 4.40 -29.32
C ASP A 132 -16.76 3.75 -28.82
N PRO A 133 -15.98 3.10 -29.70
CA PRO A 133 -14.74 2.45 -29.29
C PRO A 133 -13.83 3.44 -28.57
N LEU A 134 -13.44 3.13 -27.32
CA LEU A 134 -12.46 3.90 -26.57
C LEU A 134 -11.16 4.00 -27.40
N PRO A 135 -10.40 5.11 -27.29
CA PRO A 135 -9.15 5.25 -28.02
C PRO A 135 -8.15 4.12 -27.70
N PRO A 136 -7.27 3.75 -28.64
CA PRO A 136 -6.33 2.65 -28.46
C PRO A 136 -5.49 2.80 -27.19
N GLY A 137 -5.52 1.78 -26.33
CA GLY A 137 -4.75 1.75 -25.08
C GLY A 137 -5.54 2.15 -23.83
N TRP A 138 -6.78 2.63 -23.99
CA TRP A 138 -7.69 2.89 -22.87
C TRP A 138 -8.57 1.68 -22.55
N ALA A 139 -8.92 1.52 -21.28
CA ALA A 139 -9.91 0.55 -20.83
C ALA A 139 -10.77 1.14 -19.72
N ALA A 140 -12.04 0.76 -19.70
CA ALA A 140 -12.98 1.13 -18.64
C ALA A 140 -13.05 0.01 -17.59
N ALA A 141 -12.98 0.38 -16.32
CA ALA A 141 -13.19 -0.51 -15.18
C ALA A 141 -14.15 0.14 -14.19
N LYS A 142 -14.80 -0.66 -13.33
CA LYS A 142 -15.68 -0.16 -12.28
C LYS A 142 -15.01 -0.27 -10.91
N ASP A 143 -15.12 0.77 -10.10
CA ASP A 143 -14.69 0.72 -8.70
C ASP A 143 -15.68 -0.11 -7.85
N PRO A 144 -15.32 -0.51 -6.61
CA PRO A 144 -16.24 -1.18 -5.69
C PRO A 144 -17.53 -0.40 -5.37
N GLN A 145 -17.53 0.92 -5.63
CA GLN A 145 -18.64 1.84 -5.48
C GLN A 145 -19.51 1.93 -6.75
N GLY A 146 -19.18 1.15 -7.80
CA GLY A 146 -19.92 1.07 -9.06
C GLY A 146 -19.65 2.19 -10.06
N ARG A 147 -18.70 3.10 -9.79
CA ARG A 147 -18.33 4.19 -10.70
C ARG A 147 -17.36 3.69 -11.77
N THR A 148 -17.64 4.03 -13.02
CA THR A 148 -16.73 3.74 -14.14
C THR A 148 -15.55 4.71 -14.10
N TYR A 149 -14.34 4.16 -14.17
CA TYR A 149 -13.11 4.91 -14.37
C TYR A 149 -12.36 4.36 -15.59
N TYR A 150 -11.62 5.22 -16.27
CA TYR A 150 -10.86 4.89 -17.46
C TYR A 150 -9.38 4.84 -17.10
N TRP A 151 -8.72 3.72 -17.39
CA TRP A 151 -7.27 3.61 -17.25
C TRP A 151 -6.59 3.56 -18.62
N PHE A 152 -5.37 4.08 -18.69
CA PHE A 152 -4.47 3.87 -19.83
C PHE A 152 -3.53 2.71 -19.54
N LYS A 153 -3.59 1.64 -20.33
CA LYS A 153 -2.86 0.38 -20.09
C LYS A 153 -1.35 0.55 -20.05
N LYS A 154 -0.78 1.49 -20.82
CA LYS A 154 0.68 1.70 -20.89
C LYS A 154 1.25 2.53 -19.74
N THR A 155 0.52 3.51 -19.23
CA THR A 155 1.02 4.44 -18.19
C THR A 155 0.33 4.27 -16.85
N GLN A 156 -0.67 3.39 -16.76
CA GLN A 156 -1.52 3.21 -15.58
C GLN A 156 -2.20 4.53 -15.13
N LYS A 157 -2.32 5.51 -16.03
CA LYS A 157 -3.02 6.77 -15.76
C LYS A 157 -4.51 6.47 -15.62
N VAL A 158 -5.12 6.93 -14.54
CA VAL A 158 -6.56 6.80 -14.27
C VAL A 158 -7.25 8.16 -14.43
N GLN A 159 -8.43 8.18 -15.03
CA GLN A 159 -9.27 9.37 -15.15
C GLN A 159 -10.75 9.00 -15.06
N TRP A 160 -11.56 9.96 -14.62
CA TRP A 160 -12.99 9.78 -14.45
C TRP A 160 -13.77 10.18 -15.73
N GLU A 161 -13.22 11.08 -16.55
CA GLU A 161 -13.80 11.41 -17.86
C GLU A 161 -13.44 10.37 -18.93
N ARG A 162 -14.39 10.10 -19.83
CA ARG A 162 -14.16 9.23 -20.98
C ARG A 162 -13.14 9.88 -21.93
N PRO A 163 -12.02 9.21 -22.24
CA PRO A 163 -11.05 9.72 -23.20
C PRO A 163 -11.69 9.78 -24.59
N THR A 164 -11.68 10.95 -25.24
CA THR A 164 -12.08 11.12 -26.63
C THR A 164 -10.88 10.92 -27.55
N PRO A 165 -11.07 10.47 -28.81
CA PRO A 165 -9.96 10.34 -29.76
C PRO A 165 -9.25 11.68 -30.06
N GLU A 166 -9.88 12.81 -29.73
CA GLU A 166 -9.33 14.16 -29.91
C GLU A 166 -8.42 14.62 -28.75
N SER A 167 -8.43 13.94 -27.59
CA SER A 167 -7.65 14.38 -26.42
C SER A 167 -6.17 13.96 -26.43
N ASP A 168 -5.72 13.27 -27.48
CA ASP A 168 -4.33 12.77 -27.63
C ASP A 168 -3.70 13.18 -28.97
N THR A 169 -4.15 14.29 -29.56
CA THR A 169 -3.48 14.93 -30.69
C THR A 169 -3.20 16.41 -30.36
N GLY A 170 -1.98 16.69 -29.89
CA GLY A 170 -1.47 18.03 -29.56
C GLY A 170 -1.40 18.23 -28.04
N GLU A 171 -0.24 18.38 -27.40
CA GLU A 171 1.05 18.95 -27.82
C GLU A 171 2.19 18.35 -26.96
#